data_AF-A0A8X6LCN7-F1
#
_entry.id   AF-A0A8X6LCN7-F1
#
_cell.length_a   1.000
_cell.length_b   1.000
_cell.length_c   1.000
_cell.angle_alpha   90.00
_cell.angle_beta   90.00
_cell.angle_gamma   90.00
#
_symmetry.space_group_name_H-M   'P 1'
#
loop_
_entity.id
_entity.type
_entity.pdbx_description
1 polymer ?
#
loop_
_entity_poly.entity_id
_entity_poly.type
_entity_poly.pdbx_seq_one_letter_code
_entity_poly.pdbx_strand_id
1 'polypeptide(L)'
;MAAISQANIKRCGSHFGVSIGEDGPSQMGLEDIAMFSTIPVCTVFYPSDVLSTERACDLAANKQGVCFIRTSRPNFPVIYDNDEPFAIGKAKVVKKSANDVELVIGAGVTLFEALKAADILAQQGINIRVVDIFIVNPSILASGMEKGQRTIFIGLLSNQICKEVFKVNVKFQRNTFHFL
;
A
#
# COMPACT_ATOMS: atom_id res chain seq x y z
N MET A 1 23.38 -11.99 -7.52
CA MET A 1 23.67 -13.42 -7.21
C MET A 1 22.63 -14.07 -6.31
N ALA A 2 22.19 -13.47 -5.20
CA ALA A 2 21.29 -14.14 -4.23
C ALA A 2 20.08 -14.88 -4.83
N ALA A 3 19.31 -14.23 -5.72
CA ALA A 3 18.17 -14.88 -6.38
C ALA A 3 18.58 -16.03 -7.32
N ILE A 4 19.67 -15.84 -8.08
CA ILE A 4 20.22 -16.86 -9.01
C ILE A 4 20.71 -18.07 -8.22
N SER A 5 21.38 -17.84 -7.09
CA SER A 5 21.88 -18.88 -6.19
C SER A 5 20.78 -19.49 -5.30
N GLN A 6 19.52 -19.09 -5.48
CA GLN A 6 18.37 -19.54 -4.67
C GLN A 6 18.61 -19.36 -3.16
N ALA A 7 19.32 -18.30 -2.78
CA ALA A 7 19.68 -18.05 -1.40
C ALA A 7 18.44 -17.67 -0.57
N ASN A 8 18.39 -18.20 0.66
CA ASN A 8 17.36 -17.85 1.63
C ASN A 8 17.79 -16.62 2.43
N ILE A 9 17.51 -15.41 1.91
CA ILE A 9 17.92 -14.14 2.54
C ILE A 9 16.72 -13.25 2.88
N LYS A 10 16.80 -12.60 4.04
CA LYS A 10 15.79 -11.65 4.53
C LYS A 10 16.43 -10.26 4.62
N ARG A 11 15.85 -9.30 3.92
CA ARG A 11 16.30 -7.91 3.90
C ARG A 11 15.19 -7.06 4.51
N CYS A 12 15.55 -6.22 5.46
CA CYS A 12 14.70 -5.15 5.93
C CYS A 12 15.38 -3.84 5.55
N GLY A 13 14.65 -2.96 4.86
CA GLY A 13 15.08 -1.59 4.65
C GLY A 13 14.15 -0.65 5.40
N SER A 14 14.69 0.49 5.82
CA SER A 14 13.94 1.53 6.51
C SER A 14 14.01 2.83 5.72
N HIS A 15 13.27 3.84 6.18
CA HIS A 15 13.32 5.19 5.62
C HIS A 15 12.90 5.25 4.14
N PHE A 16 11.93 4.43 3.74
CA PHE A 16 11.42 4.47 2.38
C PHE A 16 10.39 5.57 2.16
N GLY A 17 10.34 6.07 0.93
CA GLY A 17 9.43 7.13 0.52
C GLY A 17 9.87 8.53 0.94
N VAL A 18 9.09 9.52 0.49
CA VAL A 18 9.31 10.93 0.81
C VAL A 18 8.98 11.30 2.26
N SER A 19 8.38 10.37 3.01
CA SER A 19 7.97 10.58 4.41
C SER A 19 9.13 10.66 5.40
N ILE A 20 10.37 10.52 4.95
CA ILE A 20 11.56 10.69 5.79
C ILE A 20 11.72 12.13 6.27
N GLY A 21 11.25 13.11 5.48
CA GLY A 21 11.35 14.54 5.77
C GLY A 21 12.64 15.15 5.26
N GLU A 22 13.44 15.66 6.18
CA GLU A 22 14.49 16.66 5.95
C GLU A 22 15.80 16.12 5.34
N ASP A 23 16.02 14.79 5.41
CA ASP A 23 17.28 14.18 4.94
C ASP A 23 17.47 14.30 3.41
N GLY A 24 16.39 14.54 2.66
CA GLY A 24 16.44 14.79 1.22
C GLY A 24 16.45 13.52 0.36
N PRO A 25 16.49 13.68 -0.98
CA PRO A 25 16.23 12.60 -1.93
C PRO A 25 17.30 11.50 -1.93
N SER A 26 18.52 11.77 -1.47
CA SER A 26 19.59 10.77 -1.39
C SER A 26 19.27 9.58 -0.46
N GLN A 27 18.34 9.76 0.48
CA GLN A 27 17.91 8.75 1.45
C GLN A 27 16.50 8.23 1.13
N MET A 28 15.78 8.85 0.19
CA MET A 28 14.43 8.46 -0.20
C MET A 28 14.49 7.28 -1.17
N GLY A 29 14.31 6.06 -0.67
CA GLY A 29 14.08 4.92 -1.55
C GLY A 29 12.69 5.02 -2.18
N LEU A 30 12.64 5.34 -3.47
CA LEU A 30 11.40 5.50 -4.27
C LEU A 30 11.26 4.38 -5.32
N GLU A 31 12.37 3.77 -5.67
CA GLU A 31 12.52 2.70 -6.66
C GLU A 31 12.61 1.31 -6.01
N ASP A 32 12.59 1.22 -4.68
CA ASP A 32 12.83 -0.01 -3.92
C ASP A 32 11.80 -1.10 -4.26
N ILE A 33 10.51 -0.74 -4.33
CA ILE A 33 9.44 -1.67 -4.71
C ILE A 33 9.68 -2.18 -6.14
N ALA A 34 10.02 -1.30 -7.08
CA ALA A 34 10.28 -1.70 -8.47
C ALA A 34 11.48 -2.63 -8.54
N MET A 35 12.58 -2.28 -7.86
CA MET A 35 13.79 -3.10 -7.80
C MET A 35 13.50 -4.49 -7.25
N PHE A 36 12.90 -4.62 -6.06
CA PHE A 36 12.66 -5.92 -5.45
C PHE A 36 11.56 -6.72 -6.13
N SER A 37 10.58 -6.07 -6.77
CA SER A 37 9.53 -6.77 -7.53
C SER A 37 10.03 -7.40 -8.83
N THR A 38 11.13 -6.89 -9.39
CA THR A 38 11.77 -7.49 -10.58
C THR A 38 12.67 -8.68 -10.26
N ILE A 39 13.02 -8.88 -8.98
CA ILE A 39 13.82 -10.03 -8.55
C ILE A 39 12.92 -11.28 -8.56
N PRO A 40 13.25 -12.33 -9.33
CA PRO A 40 12.48 -13.56 -9.34
C PRO A 40 12.38 -14.16 -7.94
N VAL A 41 11.22 -14.75 -7.63
CA VAL A 41 10.89 -15.38 -6.33
C VAL A 41 11.03 -14.48 -5.10
N CYS A 42 11.25 -13.17 -5.28
CA CYS A 42 11.28 -12.21 -4.19
C CYS A 42 9.88 -11.92 -3.66
N THR A 43 9.73 -11.84 -2.35
CA THR A 43 8.48 -11.40 -1.71
C THR A 43 8.70 -10.06 -1.03
N VAL A 44 7.94 -9.06 -1.46
CA VAL A 44 8.01 -7.69 -0.97
C VAL A 44 6.86 -7.44 0.00
N PHE A 45 7.18 -7.38 1.28
CA PHE A 45 6.27 -6.98 2.35
C PHE A 45 6.32 -5.47 2.50
N TYR A 46 5.15 -4.85 2.55
CA TYR A 46 5.00 -3.44 2.88
C TYR A 46 3.97 -3.29 4.02
N PRO A 47 4.39 -3.56 5.27
CA PRO A 47 3.52 -3.43 6.44
C PRO A 47 3.12 -1.98 6.70
N SER A 48 1.96 -1.80 7.30
CA SER A 48 1.34 -0.49 7.54
C SER A 48 1.41 -0.04 9.00
N ASP A 49 1.51 -0.96 9.94
CA ASP A 49 1.57 -0.70 11.38
C ASP A 49 2.53 -1.66 12.10
N VAL A 50 2.62 -1.54 13.42
CA VAL A 50 3.52 -2.37 14.24
C VAL A 50 3.18 -3.85 14.16
N LEU A 51 1.88 -4.21 14.19
CA LEU A 51 1.44 -5.61 14.19
C LEU A 51 1.62 -6.26 12.83
N SER A 52 1.27 -5.56 11.74
CA SER A 52 1.58 -6.03 10.39
C SER A 52 3.09 -6.15 10.18
N THR A 53 3.92 -5.31 10.79
CA THR A 53 5.38 -5.44 10.73
C THR A 53 5.87 -6.69 11.46
N GLU A 54 5.37 -6.96 12.66
CA GLU A 54 5.65 -8.19 13.40
C GLU A 54 5.28 -9.44 12.58
N ARG A 55 4.06 -9.45 12.04
CA ARG A 55 3.58 -10.56 11.20
C ARG A 55 4.35 -10.69 9.89
N ALA A 56 4.81 -9.58 9.30
CA ALA A 56 5.69 -9.61 8.13
C ALA A 56 7.04 -10.25 8.45
N CYS A 57 7.62 -9.97 9.62
CA CYS A 57 8.83 -10.62 10.09
C CYS A 57 8.64 -12.13 10.26
N ASP A 58 7.55 -12.56 10.92
CA ASP A 58 7.24 -13.98 11.11
C ASP A 58 7.05 -14.71 9.77
N LEU A 59 6.28 -14.12 8.85
CA LEU A 59 6.04 -14.68 7.52
C LEU A 59 7.31 -14.73 6.68
N ALA A 60 8.15 -13.69 6.75
CA ALA A 60 9.42 -13.65 6.03
C ALA A 60 10.42 -14.70 6.58
N ALA A 61 10.48 -14.88 7.90
CA ALA A 61 11.34 -15.86 8.54
C ALA A 61 11.01 -17.30 8.09
N ASN A 62 9.72 -17.61 7.95
CA ASN A 62 9.23 -18.93 7.55
C ASN A 62 9.15 -19.16 6.03
N LYS A 63 9.33 -18.11 5.21
CA LYS A 63 9.26 -18.22 3.75
C LYS A 63 10.63 -18.51 3.14
N GLN A 64 10.72 -19.49 2.25
CA GLN A 64 11.94 -19.74 1.48
C GLN A 64 12.15 -18.70 0.37
N GLY A 65 13.42 -18.36 0.12
CA GLY A 65 13.84 -17.43 -0.92
C GLY A 65 14.13 -16.01 -0.42
N VAL A 66 14.18 -15.05 -1.35
CA VAL A 66 14.45 -13.65 -1.03
C VAL A 66 13.19 -12.99 -0.47
N CYS A 67 13.29 -12.37 0.69
CA CYS A 67 12.22 -11.54 1.25
C CYS A 67 12.74 -10.14 1.53
N PHE A 68 11.91 -9.15 1.22
CA PHE A 68 12.19 -7.76 1.50
C PHE A 68 11.04 -7.17 2.32
N ILE A 69 11.37 -6.54 3.44
CA ILE A 69 10.43 -5.84 4.31
C ILE A 69 10.71 -4.34 4.19
N ARG A 70 9.72 -3.61 3.70
CA ARG A 70 9.75 -2.16 3.51
C ARG A 70 9.19 -1.47 4.75
N THR A 71 10.05 -0.91 5.59
CA THR A 71 9.62 -0.15 6.78
C THR A 71 9.68 1.36 6.54
N SER A 72 8.78 2.09 7.20
CA SER A 72 8.68 3.55 7.12
C SER A 72 9.24 4.20 8.38
N ARG A 73 9.69 5.45 8.28
CA ARG A 73 10.25 6.23 9.40
C ARG A 73 9.20 6.75 10.40
N PRO A 74 8.05 7.30 9.96
CA PRO A 74 7.12 7.93 10.90
C PRO A 74 6.43 6.91 11.80
N ASN A 75 6.07 7.35 13.00
CA ASN A 75 5.19 6.57 13.89
C ASN A 75 3.74 6.67 13.39
N PHE A 76 3.11 5.53 13.20
CA PHE A 76 1.72 5.43 12.78
C PHE A 76 0.85 4.76 13.84
N PRO A 77 -0.46 5.07 13.88
CA PRO A 77 -1.37 4.39 14.79
C PRO A 77 -1.50 2.91 14.43
N VAL A 78 -1.75 2.09 15.44
CA VAL A 78 -2.06 0.67 15.27
C VAL A 78 -3.48 0.53 14.77
N ILE A 79 -3.69 -0.25 13.70
CA ILE A 79 -5.00 -0.40 13.04
C ILE A 79 -5.52 -1.83 13.07
N TYR A 80 -4.65 -2.81 13.31
CA TYR A 80 -5.03 -4.21 13.43
C TYR A 80 -5.11 -4.63 14.89
N ASP A 81 -5.85 -5.71 15.15
CA ASP A 81 -5.85 -6.38 16.46
C ASP A 81 -4.70 -7.40 16.52
N ASN A 82 -4.27 -7.79 17.73
CA ASN A 82 -3.17 -8.73 17.93
C ASN A 82 -3.39 -10.09 17.24
N ASP A 83 -4.64 -10.55 17.20
CA ASP A 83 -5.01 -11.86 16.64
C ASP A 83 -5.38 -11.79 15.15
N GLU A 84 -5.18 -10.63 14.50
CA GLU A 84 -5.52 -10.46 13.08
C GLU A 84 -4.66 -11.40 12.21
N PRO A 85 -5.27 -12.26 11.36
CA PRO A 85 -4.53 -13.26 10.62
C PRO A 85 -3.90 -12.67 9.35
N PHE A 86 -2.57 -12.68 9.25
CA PHE A 86 -1.85 -12.29 8.03
C PHE A 86 -1.39 -13.52 7.25
N ALA A 87 -1.47 -13.44 5.91
CA ALA A 87 -1.04 -14.53 5.04
C ALA A 87 -0.45 -13.99 3.74
N ILE A 88 0.47 -14.78 3.16
CA ILE A 88 1.12 -14.41 1.91
C ILE A 88 0.11 -14.36 0.77
N GLY A 89 0.13 -13.28 -0.01
CA GLY A 89 -0.76 -13.08 -1.16
C GLY A 89 -2.19 -12.67 -0.81
N LYS A 90 -2.48 -12.32 0.46
CA LYS A 90 -3.77 -11.76 0.86
C LYS A 90 -3.63 -10.28 1.21
N ALA A 91 -4.48 -9.46 0.60
CA ALA A 91 -4.71 -8.07 1.00
C ALA A 91 -5.83 -7.97 2.05
N LYS A 92 -5.88 -6.86 2.76
CA LYS A 92 -6.82 -6.60 3.86
C LYS A 92 -7.73 -5.43 3.51
N VAL A 93 -9.02 -5.61 3.68
CA VAL A 93 -9.99 -4.52 3.55
C VAL A 93 -10.08 -3.84 4.91
N VAL A 94 -9.53 -2.62 5.01
CA VAL A 94 -9.51 -1.86 6.27
C VAL A 94 -10.75 -0.97 6.42
N LYS A 95 -11.38 -0.58 5.31
CA LYS A 95 -12.64 0.18 5.31
C LYS A 95 -13.51 -0.26 4.15
N LYS A 96 -14.80 -0.50 4.42
CA LYS A 96 -15.81 -0.87 3.42
C LYS A 96 -17.18 -0.31 3.80
N SER A 97 -18.00 -0.02 2.80
CA SER A 97 -19.41 0.32 2.93
C SER A 97 -20.24 -0.55 1.97
N ALA A 98 -21.55 -0.58 2.17
CA ALA A 98 -22.47 -1.25 1.24
C ALA A 98 -22.50 -0.55 -0.14
N ASN A 99 -22.27 0.76 -0.16
CA ASN A 99 -22.37 1.63 -1.34
C ASN A 99 -20.99 2.22 -1.72
N ASP A 100 -19.94 1.39 -1.75
CA ASP A 100 -18.59 1.82 -2.16
C ASP A 100 -18.56 2.18 -3.65
N VAL A 101 -18.23 3.44 -3.97
CA VAL A 101 -18.14 3.93 -5.36
C VAL A 101 -16.76 3.68 -5.98
N GLU A 102 -15.71 3.66 -5.16
CA GLU A 102 -14.31 3.57 -5.61
C GLU A 102 -13.52 2.63 -4.68
N LEU A 103 -12.51 1.97 -5.24
CA LEU A 103 -11.55 1.15 -4.51
C LEU A 103 -10.22 1.88 -4.43
N VAL A 104 -9.74 2.11 -3.21
CA VAL A 104 -8.43 2.70 -2.94
C VAL A 104 -7.51 1.65 -2.37
N ILE A 105 -6.33 1.50 -2.98
CA ILE A 105 -5.29 0.58 -2.52
C ILE A 105 -4.12 1.41 -2.01
N GLY A 106 -3.84 1.25 -0.71
CA GLY A 106 -2.74 1.89 -0.01
C GLY A 106 -1.84 0.86 0.67
N ALA A 107 -0.70 1.33 1.16
CA ALA A 107 0.23 0.53 1.96
C ALA A 107 1.14 1.47 2.75
N GLY A 108 1.54 1.09 3.97
CA GLY A 108 2.39 1.95 4.79
C GLY A 108 1.76 3.31 5.07
N VAL A 109 2.57 4.35 4.91
CA VAL A 109 2.18 5.75 5.10
C VAL A 109 0.93 6.13 4.31
N THR A 110 0.80 5.64 3.07
CA THR A 110 -0.29 6.06 2.18
C THR A 110 -1.62 5.42 2.53
N LEU A 111 -1.62 4.34 3.33
CA LEU A 111 -2.84 3.76 3.88
C LEU A 111 -3.53 4.71 4.86
N PHE A 112 -2.78 5.37 5.74
CA PHE A 112 -3.35 6.33 6.70
C PHE A 112 -3.92 7.56 6.01
N GLU A 113 -3.26 8.02 4.95
CA GLU A 113 -3.79 9.11 4.13
C GLU A 113 -5.04 8.68 3.35
N ALA A 114 -5.11 7.43 2.88
CA ALA A 114 -6.31 6.88 2.27
C ALA A 114 -7.49 6.80 3.26
N LEU A 115 -7.24 6.41 4.51
CA LEU A 115 -8.25 6.38 5.56
C LEU A 115 -8.78 7.79 5.87
N LYS A 116 -7.89 8.78 6.04
CA LYS A 116 -8.28 10.18 6.22
C LYS A 116 -9.09 10.72 5.04
N ALA A 117 -8.67 10.40 3.82
CA ALA A 117 -9.41 10.78 2.62
C ALA A 117 -10.80 10.14 2.59
N ALA A 118 -10.91 8.89 3.03
CA ALA A 118 -12.19 8.19 3.12
C ALA A 118 -13.13 8.84 4.14
N ASP A 119 -12.63 9.36 5.26
CA ASP A 119 -13.45 10.06 6.25
C ASP A 119 -13.96 11.41 5.71
N ILE A 120 -13.10 12.16 5.01
CA ILE A 120 -13.48 13.43 4.37
C ILE A 120 -14.53 13.21 3.28
N LEU A 121 -14.36 12.18 2.44
CA LEU A 121 -15.30 11.86 1.37
C LEU A 121 -16.64 11.34 1.92
N ALA A 122 -16.63 10.58 3.01
CA ALA A 122 -17.85 10.12 3.66
C ALA A 122 -18.72 11.29 4.14
N GLN A 123 -18.13 12.38 4.65
CA GLN A 123 -18.85 13.60 5.00
C GLN A 123 -19.53 14.28 3.79
N GLN A 124 -19.06 13.99 2.58
CA GLN A 124 -19.62 14.48 1.32
C GLN A 124 -20.58 13.47 0.67
N GLY A 125 -20.90 12.37 1.35
CA GLY A 125 -21.77 11.31 0.85
C GLY A 125 -21.09 10.33 -0.12
N ILE A 126 -19.76 10.36 -0.24
CA ILE A 126 -18.98 9.50 -1.13
C ILE A 126 -18.29 8.43 -0.29
N ASN A 127 -18.69 7.18 -0.45
CA ASN A 127 -18.08 6.06 0.27
C ASN A 127 -17.00 5.40 -0.59
N ILE A 128 -15.79 5.25 -0.04
CA ILE A 128 -14.70 4.55 -0.70
C ILE A 128 -14.29 3.33 0.11
N ARG A 129 -13.93 2.26 -0.61
CA ARG A 129 -13.30 1.09 -0.04
C ARG A 129 -11.81 1.33 0.08
N VAL A 130 -11.22 1.04 1.23
CA VAL A 130 -9.78 1.14 1.43
C VAL A 130 -9.21 -0.26 1.70
N VAL A 131 -8.20 -0.62 0.93
CA VAL A 131 -7.51 -1.91 1.01
C VAL A 131 -6.03 -1.66 1.29
N ASP A 132 -5.53 -2.35 2.30
CA ASP A 132 -4.11 -2.51 2.57
C ASP A 132 -3.59 -3.73 1.81
N ILE A 133 -2.60 -3.52 0.95
CA ILE A 133 -2.06 -4.61 0.14
C ILE A 133 -1.24 -5.60 0.98
N PHE A 134 -0.58 -5.14 2.04
CA PHE A 134 0.39 -5.86 2.88
C PHE A 134 1.62 -6.46 2.16
N ILE A 135 1.42 -7.10 1.01
CA ILE A 135 2.45 -7.69 0.14
C ILE A 135 2.24 -7.17 -1.28
N VAL A 136 3.30 -6.63 -1.88
CA VAL A 136 3.25 -6.18 -3.27
C VAL A 136 3.19 -7.41 -4.18
N ASN A 137 2.00 -7.69 -4.72
CA ASN A 137 1.76 -8.82 -5.61
C ASN A 137 0.96 -8.36 -6.85
N PRO A 138 1.48 -8.54 -8.07
CA PRO A 138 0.79 -8.16 -9.32
C PRO A 138 -0.63 -8.73 -9.46
N SER A 139 -0.87 -9.94 -8.97
CA SER A 139 -2.20 -10.57 -9.05
C SER A 139 -3.26 -9.87 -8.20
N ILE A 140 -2.87 -9.31 -7.05
CA ILE A 140 -3.77 -8.54 -6.19
C ILE A 140 -4.14 -7.23 -6.90
N LEU A 141 -3.15 -6.56 -7.51
CA LEU A 141 -3.36 -5.35 -8.30
C LEU A 141 -4.35 -5.61 -9.44
N ALA A 142 -4.20 -6.73 -10.16
CA ALA A 142 -5.08 -7.12 -11.26
C ALA A 142 -6.52 -7.42 -10.78
N SER A 143 -6.67 -8.14 -9.66
CA SER A 143 -8.00 -8.49 -9.11
C SER A 143 -8.85 -7.28 -8.68
N GLY A 144 -8.20 -6.17 -8.30
CA GLY A 144 -8.88 -4.91 -8.01
C GLY A 144 -9.51 -4.29 -9.26
N MET A 145 -8.83 -4.39 -10.40
CA MET A 145 -9.27 -3.83 -11.68
C MET A 145 -10.44 -4.61 -12.30
N GLU A 146 -10.55 -5.92 -12.06
CA GLU A 146 -11.60 -6.78 -12.63
C GLU A 146 -12.99 -6.57 -11.99
N LYS A 147 -13.07 -6.06 -10.75
CA LYS A 147 -14.34 -5.93 -10.02
C LYS A 147 -15.22 -4.75 -10.48
N GLY A 148 -14.89 -4.10 -11.60
CA GLY A 148 -15.67 -2.99 -12.16
C GLY A 148 -15.72 -1.72 -11.28
N GLN A 149 -15.02 -1.72 -10.15
CA GLN A 149 -14.79 -0.56 -9.31
C GLN A 149 -13.52 0.15 -9.82
N ARG A 150 -13.63 1.45 -10.05
CA ARG A 150 -12.45 2.27 -10.38
C ARG A 150 -11.46 2.14 -9.21
N THR A 151 -10.24 1.77 -9.56
CA THR A 151 -9.18 1.43 -8.60
C THR A 151 -8.13 2.53 -8.61
N ILE A 152 -7.94 3.22 -7.48
CA ILE A 152 -6.94 4.26 -7.28
C ILE A 152 -5.79 3.68 -6.46
N PHE A 153 -4.60 3.64 -7.05
CA PHE A 153 -3.36 3.25 -6.39
C PHE A 153 -2.64 4.46 -5.83
N ILE A 154 -2.29 4.42 -4.55
CA ILE A 154 -1.56 5.50 -3.87
C ILE A 154 -0.16 5.03 -3.48
N GLY A 155 0.41 4.11 -4.27
CA GLY A 155 1.80 3.73 -4.09
C GLY A 155 2.69 4.89 -4.50
N LEU A 156 3.40 5.48 -3.54
CA LEU A 156 4.61 6.32 -3.72
C LEU A 156 4.46 7.85 -3.74
N LEU A 157 3.25 8.43 -3.71
CA LEU A 157 3.09 9.89 -3.83
C LEU A 157 2.94 10.60 -2.48
N SER A 158 3.55 11.79 -2.37
CA SER A 158 3.61 12.58 -1.14
C SER A 158 2.22 12.97 -0.59
N ASN A 159 2.19 13.34 0.70
CA ASN A 159 1.01 13.84 1.44
C ASN A 159 0.21 14.92 0.69
N GLN A 160 0.86 15.73 -0.14
CA GLN A 160 0.22 16.85 -0.85
C GLN A 160 -0.36 16.41 -2.21
N ILE A 161 0.32 15.50 -2.90
CA ILE A 161 -0.10 14.99 -4.19
C ILE A 161 -1.31 14.07 -4.02
N CYS A 162 -1.41 13.29 -2.94
CA CYS A 162 -2.59 12.48 -2.68
C CYS A 162 -3.86 13.34 -2.63
N LYS A 163 -3.87 14.46 -1.90
CA LYS A 163 -5.03 15.35 -1.79
C LYS A 163 -5.45 15.94 -3.15
N GLU A 164 -4.48 16.36 -3.97
CA GLU A 164 -4.75 16.92 -5.29
C GLU A 164 -5.13 15.84 -6.31
N VAL A 165 -4.48 14.67 -6.33
CA VAL A 165 -4.86 13.54 -7.19
C VAL A 165 -6.25 13.03 -6.84
N PHE A 166 -6.59 12.93 -5.55
CA PHE A 166 -7.95 12.59 -5.11
C PHE A 166 -8.97 13.65 -5.52
N LYS A 167 -8.69 14.93 -5.29
CA LYS A 167 -9.58 16.01 -5.73
C LYS A 167 -9.73 16.04 -7.24
N VAL A 168 -8.64 15.90 -8.00
CA VAL A 168 -8.64 15.92 -9.47
C VAL A 168 -9.41 14.72 -10.00
N ASN A 169 -9.17 13.49 -9.52
CA ASN A 169 -9.94 12.32 -9.98
C ASN A 169 -11.43 12.43 -9.61
N VAL A 170 -11.78 12.84 -8.39
CA VAL A 170 -13.18 13.00 -7.97
C VAL A 170 -13.87 14.16 -8.71
N LYS A 171 -13.15 15.25 -9.02
CA LYS A 171 -13.69 16.42 -9.73
C LYS A 171 -13.77 16.20 -11.25
N PHE A 172 -12.86 15.41 -11.84
CA PHE A 172 -12.95 14.97 -13.23
C PHE A 172 -14.25 14.17 -13.48
N GLN A 173 -14.71 13.42 -12.47
CA GLN A 173 -15.96 12.65 -12.53
C GLN A 173 -17.25 13.49 -12.45
N ARG A 174 -17.23 14.66 -11.82
CA ARG A 174 -18.39 15.58 -11.85
C ARG A 174 -18.60 16.22 -13.23
N ASN A 175 -17.52 16.40 -14.00
CA ASN A 175 -17.59 17.05 -15.32
C ASN A 175 -17.72 16.08 -16.51
N THR A 176 -17.60 14.76 -16.31
CA THR A 176 -17.76 13.78 -17.41
C THR A 176 -19.20 13.38 -17.69
N PHE A 177 -20.19 13.95 -16.98
CA PHE A 177 -21.62 13.76 -17.30
C PHE A 177 -22.20 14.81 -18.28
N HIS A 178 -21.37 15.68 -18.87
CA HIS A 178 -21.86 16.76 -19.75
C HIS A 178 -21.25 16.87 -21.16
N PHE A 179 -20.52 15.85 -21.62
CA PHE A 179 -20.13 15.76 -23.03
C PHE A 179 -20.52 14.38 -23.59
N LEU A 180 -21.80 14.25 -23.89
CA LEU A 180 -22.27 13.60 -25.12
C LEU A 180 -22.32 14.68 -26.20
#